data_AF-A0A4S1WIB6-F1
#
_entry.id   AF-A0A4S1WIB6-F1
#
_cell.length_a   1.000
_cell.length_b   1.000
_cell.length_c   1.000
_cell.angle_alpha   90.00
_cell.angle_beta   90.00
_cell.angle_gamma   90.00
#
_symmetry.space_group_name_H-M   'P 1'
#
loop_
_entity.id
_entity.type
_entity.pdbx_description
1 polymer ?
#
loop_
_entity_poly.entity_id
_entity_poly.type
_entity_poly.pdbx_seq_one_letter_code
_entity_poly.pdbx_strand_id
1 'polypeptide(L)'
;MRTKNQSTTDWASLALVVPPVLIFIGSDLLLAWFGWYGLAPLPSLAPQPHADAAGRLYILSALLAACGVSFLTLVLFARDLVAEFDARMRRLLLLTLLTGLVVGSLWMTLSGRYFAVLANPLGIDVVGKATELFGSVTDGDRDAKIVATRLDTLIFVARAGLMIGAALTIVGAVSCLVRPLPPPAAKARAFLLRQRLRLRLYVNAAAALMVASIVFQLAWTRWPQALFEPAAAKAFSAHVDAFALYSGVTSSLVIASFAVPVVAGLRARAAALTEEGEDAEAPVLLDAGLMDGLGKILVVLAPALAGILPTIADLLQLRS
;
A
#
# COMPACT_ATOMS: atom_id res chain seq x y z
N MET A 1 -41.42 -5.70 21.94
CA MET A 1 -41.30 -4.75 20.82
C MET A 1 -39.84 -4.70 20.35
N ARG A 2 -39.52 -5.27 19.18
CA ARG A 2 -38.18 -5.22 18.56
C ARG A 2 -38.10 -3.93 17.75
N THR A 3 -37.33 -2.95 18.22
CA THR A 3 -37.11 -1.68 17.52
C THR A 3 -36.35 -1.93 16.21
N LYS A 4 -37.00 -1.61 15.08
CA LYS A 4 -36.59 -1.97 13.72
C LYS A 4 -35.53 -1.03 13.10
N ASN A 5 -34.85 -0.19 13.90
CA ASN A 5 -34.06 0.95 13.39
C ASN A 5 -32.53 0.80 13.42
N GLN A 6 -31.98 -0.40 13.70
CA GLN A 6 -30.52 -0.54 13.90
C GLN A 6 -29.69 -0.92 12.65
N SER A 7 -30.27 -1.03 11.45
CA SER A 7 -29.54 -1.61 10.29
C SER A 7 -29.06 -0.65 9.19
N THR A 8 -29.44 0.63 9.21
CA THR A 8 -29.11 1.56 8.11
C THR A 8 -27.73 2.20 8.23
N THR A 9 -27.06 2.10 9.38
CA THR A 9 -25.85 2.89 9.68
C THR A 9 -24.53 2.27 9.23
N ASP A 10 -24.48 0.97 8.90
CA ASP A 10 -23.22 0.26 8.65
C ASP A 10 -22.73 0.37 7.20
N TRP A 11 -23.64 0.41 6.22
CA TRP A 11 -23.28 0.48 4.81
C TRP A 11 -22.61 1.79 4.41
N ALA A 12 -23.05 2.91 4.98
CA ALA A 12 -22.44 4.22 4.72
C ALA A 12 -20.98 4.27 5.17
N SER A 13 -20.64 3.59 6.27
CA SER A 13 -19.25 3.50 6.73
C SER A 13 -18.42 2.65 5.77
N LEU A 14 -18.94 1.50 5.33
CA LEU A 14 -18.23 0.62 4.38
C LEU A 14 -18.03 1.24 3.00
N ALA A 15 -18.88 2.18 2.59
CA ALA A 15 -18.68 2.93 1.34
C ALA A 15 -17.36 3.73 1.32
N LEU A 16 -16.75 4.01 2.48
CA LEU A 16 -15.43 4.64 2.58
C LEU A 16 -14.27 3.76 2.05
N VAL A 17 -14.52 2.49 1.72
CA VAL A 17 -13.55 1.65 1.00
C VAL A 17 -13.44 2.04 -0.47
N VAL A 18 -14.46 2.70 -1.03
CA VAL A 18 -14.51 3.06 -2.47
C VAL A 18 -13.47 4.11 -2.87
N PRO A 19 -13.31 5.25 -2.17
CA PRO A 19 -12.32 6.26 -2.58
C PRO A 19 -10.87 5.75 -2.70
N PRO A 20 -10.33 4.95 -1.75
CA PRO A 20 -9.03 4.30 -1.92
C PRO A 20 -8.90 3.52 -3.23
N VAL A 21 -9.93 2.75 -3.58
CA VAL A 21 -9.95 1.92 -4.81
C VAL A 21 -10.00 2.80 -6.06
N LEU A 22 -10.80 3.87 -6.04
CA LEU A 22 -10.87 4.82 -7.15
C LEU A 22 -9.55 5.57 -7.36
N ILE A 23 -8.86 5.96 -6.30
CA ILE A 23 -7.53 6.59 -6.38
C ILE A 23 -6.53 5.61 -7.02
N PHE A 24 -6.56 4.34 -6.62
CA PHE A 24 -5.68 3.33 -7.19
C PHE A 24 -5.95 3.10 -8.68
N ILE A 25 -7.21 2.91 -9.08
CA ILE A 25 -7.61 2.75 -10.50
C ILE A 25 -7.26 4.00 -11.31
N GLY A 26 -7.61 5.18 -10.80
CA GLY A 26 -7.33 6.46 -11.45
C GLY A 26 -5.84 6.72 -11.62
N SER A 27 -5.03 6.35 -10.62
CA SER A 27 -3.57 6.43 -10.71
C SER A 27 -3.01 5.53 -11.81
N ASP A 28 -3.45 4.27 -11.87
CA ASP A 28 -3.00 3.34 -12.90
C ASP A 28 -3.39 3.83 -14.31
N LEU A 29 -4.59 4.41 -14.47
CA LEU A 29 -5.01 5.05 -15.73
C LEU A 29 -4.16 6.26 -16.11
N LEU A 30 -3.84 7.13 -15.15
CA LEU A 30 -2.96 8.28 -15.40
C LEU A 30 -1.55 7.83 -15.82
N LEU A 31 -1.03 6.78 -15.20
CA LEU A 31 0.24 6.19 -15.59
C LEU A 31 0.15 5.62 -17.02
N ALA A 32 -0.95 4.95 -17.38
CA ALA A 32 -1.20 4.45 -18.73
C ALA A 32 -1.25 5.55 -19.79
N TRP A 33 -1.90 6.66 -19.47
CA TRP A 33 -2.13 7.74 -20.43
C TRP A 33 -1.01 8.75 -20.51
N PHE A 34 -0.15 8.86 -19.49
CA PHE A 34 0.88 9.91 -19.45
C PHE A 34 2.25 9.38 -19.08
N GLY A 35 2.33 8.37 -18.20
CA GLY A 35 3.59 7.91 -17.61
C GLY A 35 4.55 7.25 -18.60
N TRP A 36 4.02 6.67 -19.68
CA TRP A 36 4.81 5.92 -20.67
C TRP A 36 5.09 6.70 -21.97
N TYR A 37 4.54 7.91 -22.12
CA TYR A 37 4.77 8.73 -23.31
C TYR A 37 6.21 9.26 -23.34
N GLY A 38 6.89 9.07 -24.48
CA GLY A 38 8.24 9.61 -24.71
C GLY A 38 9.40 8.73 -24.24
N LEU A 39 9.14 7.51 -23.75
CA LEU A 39 10.19 6.50 -23.55
C LEU A 39 10.77 6.10 -24.92
N ALA A 40 12.01 6.50 -25.18
CA ALA A 40 12.78 5.97 -26.30
C ALA A 40 13.06 4.47 -26.08
N PRO A 41 13.19 3.66 -27.15
CA PRO A 41 13.63 2.28 -27.01
C PRO A 41 14.97 2.26 -26.26
N LEU A 42 14.97 1.57 -25.12
CA LEU A 42 16.18 1.44 -24.31
C LEU A 42 17.21 0.58 -25.07
N PRO A 43 18.51 0.94 -25.02
CA PRO A 43 19.57 0.24 -25.75
C PRO A 43 19.75 -1.21 -25.28
N SER A 44 20.54 -1.97 -26.02
CA SER A 44 20.83 -3.39 -25.74
C SER A 44 21.39 -3.59 -24.34
N LEU A 45 20.84 -4.58 -23.63
CA LEU A 45 21.31 -5.04 -22.32
C LEU A 45 22.63 -5.82 -22.48
N ALA A 46 23.62 -5.54 -21.64
CA ALA A 46 24.86 -6.32 -21.55
C ALA A 46 24.98 -7.01 -20.17
N PRO A 47 25.35 -8.29 -20.08
CA PRO A 47 25.46 -8.99 -18.80
C PRO A 47 26.57 -8.41 -17.91
N GLN A 48 26.26 -8.13 -16.63
CA GLN A 48 27.26 -7.71 -15.62
C GLN A 48 27.18 -8.56 -14.33
N PRO A 49 28.12 -9.50 -14.10
CA PRO A 49 27.98 -10.54 -13.07
C PRO A 49 27.85 -10.08 -11.62
N HIS A 50 28.68 -9.12 -11.20
CA HIS A 50 28.76 -8.72 -9.79
C HIS A 50 27.63 -7.77 -9.37
N ALA A 51 27.13 -6.96 -10.30
CA ALA A 51 26.03 -6.03 -10.03
C ALA A 51 24.67 -6.76 -9.95
N ASP A 52 24.53 -7.86 -10.67
CA ASP A 52 23.36 -8.75 -10.61
C ASP A 52 23.18 -9.33 -9.18
N ALA A 53 24.24 -9.92 -8.60
CA ALA A 53 24.18 -10.54 -7.27
C ALA A 53 23.72 -9.58 -6.15
N ALA A 54 24.22 -8.34 -6.13
CA ALA A 54 23.81 -7.32 -5.17
C ALA A 54 22.32 -6.94 -5.36
N GLY A 55 21.89 -6.78 -6.62
CA GLY A 55 20.48 -6.55 -6.97
C GLY A 55 19.55 -7.63 -6.42
N ARG A 56 19.94 -8.91 -6.54
CA ARG A 56 19.14 -10.04 -6.01
C ARG A 56 18.95 -9.96 -4.50
N LEU A 57 20.00 -9.62 -3.75
CA LEU A 57 19.93 -9.49 -2.29
C LEU A 57 19.00 -8.33 -1.87
N TYR A 58 19.03 -7.21 -2.58
CA TYR A 58 18.09 -6.11 -2.35
C TYR A 58 16.64 -6.52 -2.61
N ILE A 59 16.38 -7.20 -3.72
CA ILE A 59 15.03 -7.69 -4.07
C ILE A 59 14.52 -8.66 -3.00
N LEU A 60 15.33 -9.64 -2.60
CA LEU A 60 14.97 -10.62 -1.56
C LEU A 60 14.71 -9.96 -0.20
N SER A 61 15.55 -8.99 0.18
CA SER A 61 15.39 -8.25 1.44
C SER A 61 14.08 -7.45 1.45
N ALA A 62 13.81 -6.73 0.36
CA ALA A 62 12.58 -5.96 0.21
C ALA A 62 11.34 -6.86 0.16
N LEU A 63 11.44 -8.02 -0.48
CA LEU A 63 10.38 -9.02 -0.55
C LEU A 63 10.05 -9.61 0.82
N LEU A 64 11.07 -9.95 1.62
CA LEU A 64 10.90 -10.43 2.99
C LEU A 64 10.24 -9.37 3.87
N ALA A 65 10.67 -8.11 3.75
CA ALA A 65 10.06 -6.99 4.48
C ALA A 65 8.57 -6.82 4.09
N ALA A 66 8.26 -6.82 2.79
CA ALA A 66 6.89 -6.74 2.29
C ALA A 66 6.01 -7.89 2.82
N CYS A 67 6.49 -9.13 2.73
CA CYS A 67 5.77 -10.31 3.23
C CYS A 67 5.56 -10.24 4.75
N GLY A 68 6.58 -9.83 5.51
CA GLY A 68 6.50 -9.68 6.96
C GLY A 68 5.44 -8.66 7.38
N VAL A 69 5.43 -7.48 6.76
CA VAL A 69 4.43 -6.44 7.04
C VAL A 69 3.02 -6.88 6.65
N SER A 70 2.84 -7.52 5.50
CA SER A 70 1.55 -8.09 5.08
C SER A 70 1.05 -9.16 6.06
N PHE A 71 1.93 -10.04 6.52
CA PHE A 71 1.58 -11.06 7.52
C PHE A 71 1.16 -10.44 8.85
N LEU A 72 1.90 -9.47 9.37
CA LEU A 72 1.54 -8.76 10.61
C LEU A 72 0.19 -8.05 10.48
N THR A 73 -0.09 -7.48 9.31
CA THR A 73 -1.38 -6.85 9.00
C THR A 73 -2.53 -7.86 9.01
N LEU A 74 -2.31 -9.05 8.44
CA LEU A 74 -3.27 -10.15 8.47
C LEU A 74 -3.56 -10.60 9.91
N VAL A 75 -2.53 -10.79 10.72
CA VAL A 75 -2.68 -11.18 12.14
C VAL A 75 -3.44 -10.10 12.92
N LEU A 76 -3.10 -8.83 12.71
CA LEU A 76 -3.81 -7.70 13.33
C LEU A 76 -5.30 -7.72 12.96
N PHE A 77 -5.62 -7.86 11.68
CA PHE A 77 -6.99 -7.88 11.20
C PHE A 77 -7.76 -9.11 11.70
N ALA A 78 -7.17 -10.30 11.68
CA ALA A 78 -7.80 -11.53 12.15
C ALA A 78 -8.11 -11.46 13.65
N ARG A 79 -7.17 -10.95 14.47
CA ARG A 79 -7.38 -10.74 15.90
C ARG A 79 -8.56 -9.79 16.14
N ASP A 80 -8.58 -8.65 15.46
CA ASP A 80 -9.64 -7.66 15.58
C ASP A 80 -11.00 -8.21 15.11
N LEU A 81 -11.00 -9.02 14.04
CA LEU A 81 -12.19 -9.66 13.49
C LEU A 81 -12.87 -10.53 14.56
N VAL A 82 -12.08 -11.31 15.31
CA VAL A 82 -12.58 -12.20 16.38
C VAL A 82 -12.95 -11.43 17.65
N ALA A 83 -12.16 -10.43 18.03
CA ALA A 83 -12.30 -9.76 19.32
C ALA A 83 -13.39 -8.67 19.36
N GLU A 84 -13.62 -7.96 18.24
CA GLU A 84 -14.43 -6.74 18.24
C GLU A 84 -15.79 -6.90 17.54
N PHE A 85 -15.99 -7.93 16.72
CA PHE A 85 -17.14 -8.02 15.83
C PHE A 85 -17.97 -9.30 16.04
N ASP A 86 -19.30 -9.15 15.99
CA ASP A 86 -20.23 -10.27 16.01
C ASP A 86 -20.20 -11.09 14.71
N ALA A 87 -20.91 -12.22 14.66
CA ALA A 87 -20.89 -13.08 13.47
C ALA A 87 -21.40 -12.40 12.20
N ARG A 88 -22.36 -11.47 12.32
CA ARG A 88 -22.96 -10.77 11.19
C ARG A 88 -21.98 -9.75 10.62
N MET A 89 -21.38 -8.94 11.47
CA MET A 89 -20.43 -7.92 11.08
C MET A 89 -19.14 -8.53 10.54
N ARG A 90 -18.68 -9.63 11.13
CA ARG A 90 -17.56 -10.42 10.58
C ARG A 90 -17.81 -10.84 9.13
N ARG A 91 -19.00 -11.38 8.83
CA ARG A 91 -19.37 -11.74 7.45
C ARG A 91 -19.38 -10.52 6.53
N LEU A 92 -19.93 -9.40 7.00
CA LEU A 92 -19.99 -8.17 6.22
C LEU A 92 -18.58 -7.66 5.84
N LEU A 93 -17.67 -7.57 6.82
CA LEU A 93 -16.29 -7.14 6.61
C LEU A 93 -15.52 -8.08 5.68
N LEU A 94 -15.71 -9.40 5.84
CA LEU A 94 -15.10 -10.40 4.95
C LEU A 94 -15.63 -10.30 3.52
N LEU A 95 -16.93 -10.04 3.34
CA LEU A 95 -17.52 -9.82 2.02
C LEU A 95 -16.99 -8.53 1.37
N THR A 96 -16.86 -7.45 2.14
CA THR A 96 -16.24 -6.21 1.64
C THR A 96 -14.79 -6.44 1.22
N LEU A 97 -14.01 -7.15 2.03
CA LEU A 97 -12.64 -7.53 1.70
C LEU A 97 -12.59 -8.37 0.43
N LEU A 98 -13.39 -9.43 0.34
CA LEU A 98 -13.43 -10.31 -0.83
C LEU A 98 -13.82 -9.55 -2.10
N THR A 99 -14.84 -8.68 -2.00
CA THR A 99 -15.28 -7.85 -3.13
C THR A 99 -14.15 -6.93 -3.60
N GLY A 100 -13.47 -6.27 -2.66
CA GLY A 100 -12.31 -5.42 -2.97
C GLY A 100 -11.17 -6.21 -3.64
N LEU A 101 -10.86 -7.41 -3.17
CA LEU A 101 -9.85 -8.29 -3.77
C LEU A 101 -10.23 -8.74 -5.17
N VAL A 102 -11.51 -9.09 -5.40
CA VAL A 102 -12.01 -9.46 -6.74
C VAL A 102 -11.92 -8.29 -7.69
N VAL A 103 -12.39 -7.10 -7.29
CA VAL A 103 -12.31 -5.87 -8.10
C VAL A 103 -10.86 -5.52 -8.41
N GLY A 104 -9.98 -5.54 -7.41
CA GLY A 104 -8.55 -5.28 -7.59
C GLY A 104 -7.86 -6.29 -8.51
N SER A 105 -8.16 -7.59 -8.36
CA SER A 105 -7.62 -8.64 -9.22
C SER A 105 -8.10 -8.52 -10.67
N LEU A 106 -9.39 -8.21 -10.85
CA LEU A 106 -9.97 -7.96 -12.17
C LEU A 106 -9.31 -6.74 -12.81
N TRP A 107 -9.15 -5.64 -12.06
CA TRP A 107 -8.46 -4.45 -12.53
C TRP A 107 -7.02 -4.75 -12.94
N MET A 108 -6.21 -5.42 -12.11
CA MET A 108 -4.84 -5.80 -12.45
C MET A 108 -4.76 -6.66 -13.72
N THR A 109 -5.73 -7.56 -13.92
CA THR A 109 -5.79 -8.41 -15.12
C THR A 109 -6.13 -7.59 -16.37
N LEU A 110 -7.09 -6.68 -16.26
CA LEU A 110 -7.52 -5.81 -17.36
C LEU A 110 -6.45 -4.78 -17.70
N SER A 111 -5.90 -4.11 -16.69
CA SER A 111 -4.86 -3.11 -16.86
C SER A 111 -3.61 -3.77 -17.44
N GLY A 112 -3.15 -4.90 -16.92
CA GLY A 112 -2.01 -5.64 -17.48
C GLY A 112 -2.16 -5.99 -18.97
N ARG A 113 -3.36 -6.42 -19.40
CA ARG A 113 -3.65 -6.68 -20.83
C ARG A 113 -3.66 -5.39 -21.65
N TYR A 114 -4.28 -4.33 -21.12
CA TYR A 114 -4.36 -3.03 -21.78
C TYR A 114 -2.96 -2.40 -21.94
N PHE A 115 -2.13 -2.48 -20.90
CA PHE A 115 -0.75 -2.05 -20.92
C PHE A 115 0.11 -2.87 -21.86
N ALA A 116 -0.04 -4.20 -21.90
CA ALA A 116 0.72 -5.03 -22.85
C ALA A 116 0.45 -4.64 -24.31
N VAL A 117 -0.79 -4.21 -24.63
CA VAL A 117 -1.15 -3.71 -25.96
C VAL A 117 -0.53 -2.33 -26.23
N LEU A 118 -0.53 -1.43 -25.25
CA LEU A 118 0.05 -0.08 -25.40
C LEU A 118 1.59 -0.05 -25.36
N ALA A 119 2.21 -0.94 -24.59
CA ALA A 119 3.65 -1.00 -24.36
C ALA A 119 4.41 -1.75 -25.47
N ASN A 120 3.76 -2.71 -26.14
CA ASN A 120 4.34 -3.47 -27.26
C ASN A 120 4.91 -2.59 -28.40
N PRO A 121 4.18 -1.59 -28.92
CA PRO A 121 4.72 -0.70 -29.97
C PRO A 121 5.83 0.23 -29.49
N LEU A 122 6.04 0.36 -28.18
CA LEU A 122 7.05 1.23 -27.57
C LEU A 122 8.30 0.47 -27.08
N GLY A 123 8.34 -0.86 -27.20
CA GLY A 123 9.50 -1.68 -26.81
C GLY A 123 9.79 -1.71 -25.30
N ILE A 124 8.80 -1.38 -24.46
CA ILE A 124 8.95 -1.13 -23.00
C ILE A 124 9.09 -2.41 -22.16
N ASP A 125 9.23 -3.61 -22.77
CA ASP A 125 9.45 -4.84 -22.00
C ASP A 125 10.90 -5.03 -21.53
N VAL A 126 11.45 -3.98 -20.93
CA VAL A 126 12.83 -3.94 -20.44
C VAL A 126 13.00 -4.77 -19.19
N VAL A 127 12.02 -4.70 -18.29
CA VAL A 127 12.05 -5.48 -17.05
C VAL A 127 11.84 -6.96 -17.36
N GLY A 128 10.96 -7.34 -18.29
CA GLY A 128 10.80 -8.73 -18.73
C GLY A 128 12.08 -9.27 -19.37
N LYS A 129 12.65 -8.54 -20.34
CA LYS A 129 13.94 -8.91 -20.97
C LYS A 129 15.10 -8.94 -19.98
N ALA A 130 15.16 -8.02 -19.02
CA ALA A 130 16.15 -8.08 -17.95
C ALA A 130 15.93 -9.33 -17.09
N THR A 131 14.69 -9.70 -16.78
CA THR A 131 14.37 -10.89 -16.01
C THR A 131 14.82 -12.18 -16.71
N GLU A 132 14.79 -12.22 -18.05
CA GLU A 132 15.38 -13.34 -18.82
C GLU A 132 16.90 -13.45 -18.65
N LEU A 133 17.57 -12.31 -18.42
CA LEU A 133 19.00 -12.27 -18.11
C LEU A 133 19.29 -12.54 -16.62
N PHE A 134 18.27 -12.55 -15.76
CA PHE A 134 18.41 -12.79 -14.33
C PHE A 134 18.81 -14.25 -14.08
N GLY A 135 20.03 -14.48 -13.58
CA GLY A 135 20.55 -15.84 -13.45
C GLY A 135 21.36 -16.33 -14.65
N SER A 136 21.36 -15.61 -15.78
CA SER A 136 22.12 -15.99 -16.99
C SER A 136 23.64 -15.89 -16.81
N VAL A 137 24.08 -15.22 -15.76
CA VAL A 137 25.48 -15.08 -15.34
C VAL A 137 26.05 -16.37 -14.73
N THR A 138 25.21 -17.29 -14.24
CA THR A 138 25.65 -18.57 -13.67
C THR A 138 25.57 -19.67 -14.73
N ASP A 139 26.70 -20.34 -14.97
CA ASP A 139 26.98 -21.34 -16.03
C ASP A 139 25.77 -22.19 -16.50
N GLY A 140 25.10 -21.73 -17.56
CA GLY A 140 24.15 -22.53 -18.35
C GLY A 140 22.74 -21.93 -18.50
N ASP A 141 22.25 -21.93 -19.75
CA ASP A 141 20.93 -21.40 -20.16
C ASP A 141 19.72 -22.06 -19.44
N ARG A 142 19.93 -23.27 -18.87
CA ARG A 142 18.90 -24.02 -18.14
C ARG A 142 18.69 -23.51 -16.71
N ASP A 143 19.76 -23.14 -16.02
CA ASP A 143 19.70 -22.67 -14.63
C ASP A 143 19.17 -21.23 -14.57
N ALA A 144 19.49 -20.41 -15.58
CA ALA A 144 18.95 -19.07 -15.76
C ALA A 144 17.41 -19.05 -15.81
N LYS A 145 16.80 -19.90 -16.65
CA LYS A 145 15.32 -19.99 -16.78
C LYS A 145 14.64 -20.44 -15.48
N ILE A 146 15.26 -21.36 -14.74
CA ILE A 146 14.72 -21.82 -13.45
C ILE A 146 14.75 -20.69 -12.43
N VAL A 147 15.86 -19.94 -12.36
CA VAL A 147 16.01 -18.81 -11.43
C VAL A 147 15.03 -17.68 -11.78
N ALA A 148 14.91 -17.31 -13.06
CA ALA A 148 13.95 -16.31 -13.53
C ALA A 148 12.50 -16.69 -13.17
N THR A 149 12.08 -17.93 -13.45
CA THR A 149 10.73 -18.42 -13.14
C THR A 149 10.43 -18.36 -11.64
N ARG A 150 11.42 -18.73 -10.80
CA ARG A 150 11.28 -18.66 -9.33
C ARG A 150 11.16 -17.22 -8.85
N LEU A 151 11.93 -16.31 -9.43
CA LEU A 151 11.88 -14.89 -9.10
C LEU A 151 10.52 -14.29 -9.49
N ASP A 152 10.01 -14.57 -10.69
CA ASP A 152 8.68 -14.12 -11.13
C ASP A 152 7.58 -14.60 -10.18
N THR A 153 7.68 -15.87 -9.76
CA THR A 153 6.76 -16.45 -8.77
C THR A 153 6.83 -15.69 -7.45
N LEU A 154 8.03 -15.39 -6.95
CA LEU A 154 8.21 -14.63 -5.71
C LEU A 154 7.65 -13.21 -5.84
N ILE A 155 7.92 -12.52 -6.95
CA ILE A 155 7.40 -11.18 -7.21
C ILE A 155 5.86 -11.18 -7.24
N PHE A 156 5.28 -12.17 -7.91
CA PHE A 156 3.84 -12.35 -7.93
C PHE A 156 3.26 -12.54 -6.53
N VAL A 157 3.86 -13.44 -5.73
CA VAL A 157 3.44 -13.70 -4.34
C VAL A 157 3.56 -12.45 -3.48
N ALA A 158 4.66 -11.70 -3.58
CA ALA A 158 4.86 -10.46 -2.84
C ALA A 158 3.83 -9.40 -3.22
N ARG A 159 3.56 -9.21 -4.52
CA ARG A 159 2.52 -8.28 -5.00
C ARG A 159 1.14 -8.67 -4.50
N ALA A 160 0.78 -9.96 -4.57
CA ALA A 160 -0.48 -10.46 -4.02
C ALA A 160 -0.57 -10.22 -2.51
N GLY A 161 0.51 -10.50 -1.77
CA GLY A 161 0.58 -10.25 -0.33
C GLY A 161 0.44 -8.77 0.03
N LEU A 162 1.08 -7.87 -0.71
CA LEU A 162 0.95 -6.41 -0.55
C LEU A 162 -0.48 -5.95 -0.87
N MET A 163 -1.08 -6.44 -1.96
CA MET A 163 -2.47 -6.12 -2.32
C MET A 163 -3.46 -6.56 -1.24
N ILE A 164 -3.30 -7.78 -0.73
CA ILE A 164 -4.12 -8.30 0.37
C ILE A 164 -3.92 -7.47 1.63
N GLY A 165 -2.68 -7.17 2.00
CA GLY A 165 -2.38 -6.34 3.17
C GLY A 165 -2.97 -4.93 3.04
N ALA A 166 -2.85 -4.28 1.87
CA ALA A 166 -3.47 -2.99 1.61
C ALA A 166 -4.99 -3.04 1.81
N ALA A 167 -5.67 -4.03 1.23
CA ALA A 167 -7.11 -4.23 1.39
C ALA A 167 -7.51 -4.44 2.87
N LEU A 168 -6.73 -5.24 3.62
CA LEU A 168 -6.93 -5.45 5.05
C LEU A 168 -6.76 -4.16 5.86
N THR A 169 -5.78 -3.31 5.54
CA THR A 169 -5.62 -2.03 6.24
C THR A 169 -6.78 -1.08 6.00
N ILE A 170 -7.26 -0.98 4.76
CA ILE A 170 -8.39 -0.14 4.39
C ILE A 170 -9.66 -0.62 5.09
N VAL A 171 -10.01 -1.90 4.95
CA VAL A 171 -11.21 -2.47 5.57
C VAL A 171 -11.10 -2.42 7.10
N GLY A 172 -9.93 -2.71 7.67
CA GLY A 172 -9.67 -2.62 9.10
C GLY A 172 -9.83 -1.20 9.66
N ALA A 173 -9.30 -0.19 8.97
CA ALA A 173 -9.48 1.21 9.34
C ALA A 173 -10.95 1.62 9.28
N VAL A 174 -11.65 1.31 8.17
CA VAL A 174 -13.08 1.61 8.00
C VAL A 174 -13.93 0.89 9.05
N SER A 175 -13.53 -0.32 9.46
CA SER A 175 -14.21 -1.09 10.51
C SER A 175 -14.25 -0.36 11.86
N CYS A 176 -13.36 0.60 12.11
CA CYS A 176 -13.35 1.41 13.32
C CYS A 176 -14.58 2.33 13.44
N LEU A 177 -15.26 2.64 12.32
CA LEU A 177 -16.54 3.34 12.32
C LEU A 177 -17.73 2.41 12.47
N VAL A 178 -17.58 1.11 12.28
CA VAL A 178 -18.73 0.22 12.40
C VAL A 178 -19.11 0.10 13.87
N ARG A 179 -20.40 0.21 14.20
CA ARG A 179 -20.87 0.09 15.59
C ARG A 179 -20.82 -1.39 15.99
N PRO A 180 -20.01 -1.80 16.97
CA PRO A 180 -20.21 -3.09 17.59
C PRO A 180 -21.43 -3.03 18.52
N LEU A 181 -21.82 -4.19 19.04
CA LEU A 181 -22.87 -4.38 20.04
C LEU A 181 -22.87 -3.21 21.04
N PRO A 182 -24.02 -2.54 21.27
CA PRO A 182 -24.06 -1.25 21.94
C PRO A 182 -23.40 -1.35 23.32
N PRO A 183 -22.27 -0.65 23.57
CA PRO A 183 -21.76 -0.56 24.92
C PRO A 183 -22.77 0.23 25.78
N PRO A 184 -22.89 -0.08 27.08
CA PRO A 184 -23.62 0.79 28.00
C PRO A 184 -23.11 2.23 27.87
N ALA A 185 -23.96 3.25 28.01
CA ALA A 185 -23.57 4.67 27.88
C ALA A 185 -22.31 5.01 28.70
N ALA A 186 -22.19 4.42 29.90
CA ALA A 186 -21.03 4.51 30.79
C ALA A 186 -19.68 4.03 30.18
N LYS A 187 -19.69 3.27 29.09
CA LYS A 187 -18.49 2.72 28.42
C LYS A 187 -18.26 3.31 27.02
N ALA A 188 -19.08 4.25 26.56
CA ALA A 188 -18.98 4.83 25.21
C ALA A 188 -17.64 5.56 24.97
N ARG A 189 -17.13 6.27 25.99
CA ARG A 189 -15.83 6.95 25.92
C ARG A 189 -14.65 5.97 25.75
N ALA A 190 -14.61 4.92 26.56
CA ALA A 190 -13.58 3.88 26.48
C ALA A 190 -13.61 3.15 25.13
N PHE A 191 -14.81 2.94 24.60
CA PHE A 191 -15.01 2.37 23.27
C PHE A 191 -14.39 3.24 22.17
N LEU A 192 -14.69 4.55 22.14
CA LEU A 192 -14.14 5.45 21.12
C LEU A 192 -12.61 5.58 21.21
N LEU A 193 -12.04 5.57 22.42
CA LEU A 193 -10.59 5.53 22.60
C LEU A 193 -9.99 4.27 21.96
N ARG A 194 -10.61 3.10 22.17
CA ARG A 194 -10.16 1.85 21.55
C ARG A 194 -10.23 1.93 20.02
N GLN A 195 -11.31 2.46 19.44
CA GLN A 195 -11.42 2.60 17.98
C GLN A 195 -10.38 3.55 17.39
N ARG A 196 -10.02 4.63 18.10
CA ARG A 196 -8.93 5.52 17.68
C ARG A 196 -7.57 4.83 17.70
N LEU A 197 -7.29 4.02 18.73
CA LEU A 197 -6.05 3.23 18.81
C LEU A 197 -5.98 2.20 17.68
N ARG A 198 -7.09 1.51 17.38
CA ARG A 198 -7.19 0.58 16.25
C ARG A 198 -6.94 1.28 14.92
N LEU A 199 -7.57 2.43 14.70
CA LEU A 199 -7.34 3.23 13.49
C LEU A 199 -5.86 3.59 13.34
N ARG A 200 -5.20 4.02 14.41
CA ARG A 200 -3.76 4.32 14.39
C ARG A 200 -2.93 3.11 13.96
N LEU A 201 -3.25 1.92 14.47
CA LEU A 201 -2.57 0.69 14.06
C LEU A 201 -2.76 0.41 12.56
N TYR A 202 -3.96 0.56 12.02
CA TYR A 202 -4.20 0.33 10.60
C TYR A 202 -3.56 1.39 9.70
N VAL A 203 -3.56 2.67 10.11
CA VAL A 203 -2.86 3.74 9.37
C VAL A 203 -1.35 3.51 9.37
N ASN A 204 -0.78 3.11 10.50
CA ASN A 204 0.64 2.76 10.59
C ASN A 204 0.98 1.52 9.75
N ALA A 205 0.13 0.48 9.80
CA ALA A 205 0.29 -0.71 8.99
C ALA A 205 0.20 -0.38 7.49
N ALA A 206 -0.74 0.49 7.10
CA ALA A 206 -0.87 0.96 5.72
C ALA A 206 0.40 1.71 5.28
N ALA A 207 0.89 2.63 6.08
CA ALA A 207 2.13 3.36 5.78
C ALA A 207 3.34 2.41 5.65
N ALA A 208 3.51 1.48 6.60
CA ALA A 208 4.59 0.49 6.55
C ALA A 208 4.49 -0.38 5.29
N LEU A 209 3.28 -0.81 4.93
CA LEU A 209 3.03 -1.66 3.76
C LEU A 209 3.30 -0.91 2.45
N MET A 210 2.86 0.34 2.36
CA MET A 210 3.10 1.18 1.18
C MET A 210 4.58 1.54 1.02
N VAL A 211 5.29 1.85 2.12
CA VAL A 211 6.75 2.05 2.10
C VAL A 211 7.46 0.77 1.66
N ALA A 212 7.10 -0.40 2.23
CA ALA A 212 7.66 -1.68 1.83
C ALA A 212 7.39 -1.97 0.35
N SER A 213 6.21 -1.63 -0.16
CA SER A 213 5.87 -1.73 -1.58
C SER A 213 6.76 -0.86 -2.46
N ILE A 214 7.04 0.38 -2.06
CA ILE A 214 7.92 1.30 -2.82
C ILE A 214 9.36 0.83 -2.78
N VAL A 215 9.86 0.37 -1.63
CA VAL A 215 11.20 -0.20 -1.51
C VAL A 215 11.34 -1.45 -2.36
N PHE A 216 10.33 -2.32 -2.36
CA PHE A 216 10.29 -3.51 -3.21
C PHE A 216 10.26 -3.14 -4.70
N GLN A 217 9.43 -2.18 -5.09
CA GLN A 217 9.37 -1.66 -6.45
C GLN A 217 10.72 -1.10 -6.89
N LEU A 218 11.35 -0.25 -6.08
CA LEU A 218 12.68 0.30 -6.35
C LEU A 218 13.75 -0.79 -6.47
N ALA A 219 13.79 -1.75 -5.56
CA ALA A 219 14.74 -2.87 -5.63
C ALA A 219 14.57 -3.66 -6.93
N TRP A 220 13.31 -3.91 -7.32
CA TRP A 220 12.96 -4.63 -8.54
C TRP A 220 13.17 -3.84 -9.84
N THR A 221 13.00 -2.52 -9.83
CA THR A 221 13.12 -1.72 -11.06
C THR A 221 14.52 -1.13 -11.22
N ARG A 222 15.31 -0.97 -10.16
CA ARG A 222 16.67 -0.43 -10.26
C ARG A 222 17.71 -1.49 -10.60
N TRP A 223 17.50 -2.77 -10.26
CA TRP A 223 18.51 -3.80 -10.54
C TRP A 223 18.95 -3.88 -12.02
N PRO A 224 18.07 -3.71 -13.04
CA PRO A 224 18.48 -3.75 -14.44
C PRO A 224 19.41 -2.59 -14.84
N GLN A 225 19.53 -1.54 -14.02
CA GLN A 225 20.40 -0.39 -14.30
C GLN A 225 21.84 -0.81 -14.59
N ALA A 226 22.31 -1.84 -13.89
CA ALA A 226 23.67 -2.33 -14.07
C ALA A 226 23.92 -3.01 -15.42
N LEU A 227 22.86 -3.32 -16.18
CA LEU A 227 22.94 -3.96 -17.49
C LEU A 227 22.98 -2.93 -18.64
N PHE A 228 22.82 -1.63 -18.35
CA PHE A 228 22.83 -0.57 -19.35
C PHE A 228 24.17 0.14 -19.46
N GLU A 229 24.40 0.75 -20.64
CA GLU A 229 25.43 1.77 -20.80
C GLU A 229 25.15 3.00 -19.90
N PRO A 230 26.18 3.76 -19.47
CA PRO A 230 26.03 4.81 -18.45
C PRO A 230 24.95 5.87 -18.75
N ALA A 231 24.83 6.30 -20.01
CA ALA A 231 23.83 7.30 -20.41
C ALA A 231 22.40 6.77 -20.28
N ALA A 232 22.17 5.52 -20.69
CA ALA A 232 20.88 4.85 -20.57
C ALA A 232 20.55 4.46 -19.13
N ALA A 233 21.55 4.02 -18.35
CA ALA A 233 21.40 3.76 -16.92
C ALA A 233 20.91 5.01 -16.18
N LYS A 234 21.47 6.19 -16.49
CA LYS A 234 21.06 7.47 -15.90
C LYS A 234 19.62 7.85 -16.27
N ALA A 235 19.25 7.75 -17.54
CA ALA A 235 17.90 8.04 -18.00
C ALA A 235 16.86 7.10 -17.38
N PHE A 236 17.20 5.81 -17.32
CA PHE A 236 16.35 4.79 -16.69
C PHE A 236 16.22 5.02 -15.18
N SER A 237 17.28 5.41 -14.47
CA SER A 237 17.19 5.77 -13.05
C SER A 237 16.28 6.96 -12.80
N ALA A 238 16.39 8.02 -13.60
CA ALA A 238 15.50 9.18 -13.48
C ALA A 238 14.02 8.78 -13.68
N HIS A 239 13.74 7.86 -14.61
CA HIS A 239 12.40 7.33 -14.80
C HIS A 239 11.92 6.51 -13.60
N VAL A 240 12.75 5.60 -13.07
CA VAL A 240 12.44 4.80 -11.89
C VAL A 240 12.16 5.68 -10.67
N ASP A 241 12.90 6.77 -10.51
CA ASP A 241 12.73 7.70 -9.38
C ASP A 241 11.46 8.52 -9.49
N ALA A 242 11.14 9.01 -10.69
CA ALA A 242 9.87 9.67 -10.97
C ALA A 242 8.69 8.72 -10.70
N PHE A 243 8.82 7.46 -11.11
CA PHE A 243 7.82 6.43 -10.85
C PHE A 243 7.66 6.14 -9.35
N ALA A 244 8.76 6.04 -8.60
CA ALA A 244 8.73 5.83 -7.15
C ALA A 244 8.09 7.01 -6.39
N LEU A 245 8.42 8.25 -6.76
CA LEU A 245 7.76 9.45 -6.25
C LEU A 245 6.25 9.41 -6.53
N TYR A 246 5.86 9.12 -7.77
CA TYR A 246 4.46 9.01 -8.17
C TYR A 246 3.70 7.96 -7.36
N SER A 247 4.27 6.76 -7.21
CA SER A 247 3.71 5.69 -6.38
C SER A 247 3.61 6.10 -4.90
N GLY A 248 4.60 6.84 -4.39
CA GLY A 248 4.60 7.40 -3.04
C GLY A 248 3.48 8.40 -2.79
N VAL A 249 3.30 9.36 -3.70
CA VAL A 249 2.20 10.33 -3.63
C VAL A 249 0.85 9.62 -3.68
N THR A 250 0.67 8.70 -4.62
CA THR A 250 -0.57 7.92 -4.77
C THR A 250 -0.88 7.12 -3.51
N SER A 251 0.11 6.41 -2.95
CA SER A 251 -0.04 5.65 -1.71
C SER A 251 -0.44 6.53 -0.52
N SER A 252 0.11 7.75 -0.46
CA SER A 252 -0.22 8.73 0.57
C SER A 252 -1.68 9.20 0.45
N LEU A 253 -2.15 9.43 -0.79
CA LEU A 253 -3.55 9.78 -1.08
C LEU A 253 -4.50 8.64 -0.73
N VAL A 254 -4.13 7.39 -1.02
CA VAL A 254 -4.89 6.19 -0.61
C VAL A 254 -5.05 6.17 0.90
N ILE A 255 -3.97 6.34 1.67
CA ILE A 255 -4.04 6.38 3.15
C ILE A 255 -4.96 7.51 3.62
N ALA A 256 -4.76 8.73 3.10
CA ALA A 256 -5.57 9.88 3.47
C ALA A 256 -7.06 9.66 3.19
N SER A 257 -7.40 9.04 2.07
CA SER A 257 -8.77 8.87 1.60
C SER A 257 -9.66 8.00 2.50
N PHE A 258 -9.08 7.06 3.26
CA PHE A 258 -9.83 6.33 4.29
C PHE A 258 -9.56 6.88 5.70
N ALA A 259 -8.34 7.33 6.00
CA ALA A 259 -7.97 7.73 7.36
C ALA A 259 -8.68 9.02 7.78
N VAL A 260 -8.70 10.04 6.93
CA VAL A 260 -9.32 11.35 7.21
C VAL A 260 -10.81 11.22 7.52
N PRO A 261 -11.65 10.59 6.67
CA PRO A 261 -13.08 10.46 6.96
C PRO A 261 -13.35 9.59 8.20
N VAL A 262 -12.53 8.55 8.47
CA VAL A 262 -12.68 7.74 9.69
C VAL A 262 -12.34 8.56 10.94
N VAL A 263 -11.28 9.35 10.93
CA VAL A 263 -10.96 10.29 12.04
C VAL A 263 -12.10 11.28 12.25
N ALA A 264 -12.63 11.88 11.18
CA ALA A 264 -13.73 12.83 11.26
C ALA A 264 -14.99 12.17 11.85
N GLY A 265 -15.34 10.96 11.41
CA GLY A 265 -16.48 10.21 11.95
C GLY A 265 -16.33 9.87 13.44
N LEU A 266 -15.13 9.45 13.88
CA LEU A 266 -14.84 9.19 15.29
C LEU A 266 -14.84 10.47 16.14
N ARG A 267 -14.44 11.61 15.58
CA ARG A 267 -14.52 12.93 16.24
C ARG A 267 -15.97 13.37 16.42
N ALA A 268 -16.79 13.28 15.38
CA ALA A 268 -18.21 13.61 15.46
C ALA A 268 -18.94 12.79 16.53
N ARG A 269 -18.65 11.47 16.60
CA ARG A 269 -19.20 10.60 17.65
C ARG A 269 -18.73 10.97 19.06
N ALA A 270 -17.49 11.43 19.21
CA ALA A 270 -16.99 11.86 20.51
C ALA A 270 -17.64 13.17 20.98
N ALA A 271 -17.85 14.13 20.06
CA ALA A 271 -18.51 15.40 20.37
C ALA A 271 -20.00 15.21 20.75
N ALA A 272 -20.67 14.20 20.20
CA ALA A 272 -22.03 13.87 20.57
C ALA A 272 -22.17 13.25 21.99
N LEU A 273 -21.07 12.80 22.61
CA LEU A 273 -21.10 12.26 23.99
C LEU A 273 -21.01 13.36 25.05
N THR A 274 -20.53 14.55 24.70
CA THR A 274 -20.33 15.67 25.64
C THR A 274 -21.59 16.45 25.97
N GLU A 275 -22.70 16.26 25.24
CA GLU A 275 -23.96 16.96 25.50
C GLU A 275 -24.83 16.30 26.61
N GLU A 276 -24.49 15.10 27.08
CA GLU A 276 -25.31 14.35 28.07
C GLU A 276 -24.72 14.27 29.49
N GLY A 277 -23.61 14.97 29.78
CA GLY A 277 -22.99 14.94 31.11
C GLY A 277 -22.14 16.16 31.42
N GLU A 278 -22.76 17.19 32.00
CA GLU A 278 -22.05 18.15 32.86
C GLU A 278 -21.42 17.41 34.05
N ASP A 279 -20.27 17.91 34.52
CA ASP A 279 -19.51 17.46 35.69
C ASP A 279 -18.72 16.13 35.58
N ALA A 280 -17.65 16.16 34.77
CA ALA A 280 -16.40 15.49 35.13
C ALA A 280 -15.25 16.10 34.31
N GLU A 281 -14.66 17.18 34.86
CA GLU A 281 -13.27 17.59 34.68
C GLU A 281 -12.63 17.03 33.40
N ALA A 282 -12.96 17.63 32.25
CA ALA A 282 -12.66 17.10 30.92
C ALA A 282 -11.15 16.76 30.80
N PRO A 283 -10.74 15.51 31.03
CA PRO A 283 -9.34 15.15 30.92
C PRO A 283 -9.11 15.11 29.42
N VAL A 284 -8.33 16.09 28.95
CA VAL A 284 -7.71 16.25 27.63
C VAL A 284 -7.78 14.94 26.83
N LEU A 285 -8.96 14.69 26.26
CA LEU A 285 -9.25 13.54 25.39
C LEU A 285 -8.54 13.73 24.03
N LEU A 286 -7.81 14.86 23.93
CA LEU A 286 -7.00 15.35 22.84
C LEU A 286 -5.56 14.82 22.87
N ASP A 287 -5.06 14.33 24.01
CA ASP A 287 -3.65 13.87 24.15
C ASP A 287 -3.48 12.35 24.22
N ALA A 288 -4.57 11.58 24.18
CA ALA A 288 -4.52 10.13 24.15
C ALA A 288 -4.08 9.60 22.77
N GLY A 289 -2.78 9.74 22.47
CA GLY A 289 -2.04 8.74 21.71
C GLY A 289 -2.14 8.84 20.19
N LEU A 290 -2.36 10.02 19.64
CA LEU A 290 -2.10 10.31 18.23
C LEU A 290 -1.05 11.42 18.26
N MET A 291 0.25 11.03 18.28
CA MET A 291 1.45 11.89 18.29
C MET A 291 1.20 13.22 17.57
N ASP A 292 1.72 14.34 18.09
CA ASP A 292 1.60 15.72 17.56
C ASP A 292 1.39 15.79 16.05
N GLY A 293 0.58 16.72 15.56
CA GLY A 293 0.09 16.79 14.17
C GLY A 293 1.12 16.47 13.07
N LEU A 294 2.40 16.84 13.28
CA LEU A 294 3.54 16.48 12.44
C LEU A 294 3.76 14.96 12.29
N GLY A 295 3.73 14.18 13.36
CA GLY A 295 3.88 12.72 13.30
C GLY A 295 2.77 12.04 12.48
N LYS A 296 1.55 12.59 12.48
CA LYS A 296 0.42 12.08 11.68
C LYS A 296 0.63 12.36 10.20
N ILE A 297 1.06 13.58 9.88
CA ILE A 297 1.40 13.99 8.52
C ILE A 297 2.54 13.11 7.99
N LEU A 298 3.57 12.86 8.81
CA LEU A 298 4.70 12.03 8.44
C LEU A 298 4.30 10.57 8.16
N VAL A 299 3.39 9.97 8.93
CA VAL A 299 2.94 8.59 8.64
C VAL A 299 2.16 8.53 7.32
N VAL A 300 1.28 9.51 7.05
CA VAL A 300 0.52 9.57 5.79
C VAL A 300 1.44 9.85 4.60
N LEU A 301 2.45 10.73 4.78
CA LEU A 301 3.41 11.09 3.76
C LEU A 301 4.62 10.15 3.68
N ALA A 302 4.75 9.18 4.58
CA ALA A 302 5.90 8.26 4.61
C ALA A 302 6.14 7.59 3.25
N PRO A 303 5.12 7.15 2.50
CA PRO A 303 5.33 6.60 1.17
C PRO A 303 5.87 7.64 0.18
N ALA A 304 5.37 8.88 0.20
CA ALA A 304 5.91 9.96 -0.63
C ALA A 304 7.37 10.26 -0.29
N LEU A 305 7.71 10.33 1.01
CA LEU A 305 9.08 10.53 1.48
C LEU A 305 10.00 9.38 1.06
N ALA A 306 9.54 8.14 1.12
CA ALA A 306 10.29 6.98 0.64
C ALA A 306 10.55 7.04 -0.87
N GLY A 307 9.60 7.54 -1.66
CA GLY A 307 9.76 7.76 -3.10
C GLY A 307 10.75 8.87 -3.45
N ILE A 308 10.92 9.89 -2.59
CA ILE A 308 11.84 11.02 -2.80
C ILE A 308 13.26 10.71 -2.30
N LEU A 309 13.40 9.78 -1.36
CA LEU A 309 14.67 9.46 -0.70
C LEU A 309 15.85 9.25 -1.67
N PRO A 310 15.69 8.52 -2.80
CA PRO A 310 16.81 8.32 -3.70
C PRO A 310 17.31 9.62 -4.35
N THR A 311 16.39 10.50 -4.75
CA THR A 311 16.73 11.81 -5.31
C THR A 311 17.47 12.70 -4.31
N ILE A 312 17.10 12.65 -3.03
CA ILE A 312 17.81 13.37 -1.97
C ILE A 312 19.23 12.82 -1.79
N ALA A 313 19.39 11.48 -1.78
CA ALA A 313 20.69 10.86 -1.64
C ALA A 313 21.65 11.29 -2.76
N ASP A 314 21.17 11.30 -4.01
CA ASP A 314 21.97 11.73 -5.17
C ASP A 314 22.38 13.21 -5.07
N LEU A 315 21.47 14.09 -4.62
CA LEU A 315 21.78 15.52 -4.40
C LEU A 315 22.84 15.74 -3.31
N LEU A 316 22.86 14.89 -2.28
CA LEU A 316 23.86 14.97 -1.21
C LEU A 316 25.23 14.47 -1.67
N GLN A 317 25.28 13.45 -2.53
CA GLN A 317 26.53 12.93 -3.09
C GLN A 317 27.17 13.88 -4.11
N LEU A 318 26.38 14.68 -4.83
CA LEU A 318 26.91 15.70 -5.75
C LEU A 318 27.60 16.88 -5.05
N ARG A 319 27.52 16.98 -3.71
CA ARG A 319 28.19 18.03 -2.92
C ARG A 319 29.47 17.57 -2.23
N SER A 320 29.82 16.27 -2.30
CA SER A 320 31.08 15.70 -1.78
C SER A 320 32.08 15.49 -2.90
#